data_AF-A0A9P5J107-F1
#
_entry.id   AF-A0A9P5J107-F1
#
_cell.length_a   1.000
_cell.length_b   1.000
_cell.length_c   1.000
_cell.angle_alpha   90.00
_cell.angle_beta   90.00
_cell.angle_gamma   90.00
#
_symmetry.space_group_name_H-M   'P 1'
#
loop_
_entity.id
_entity.type
_entity.pdbx_description
1 polymer ?
#
loop_
_entity_poly.entity_id
_entity_poly.type
_entity_poly.pdbx_seq_one_letter_code
_entity_poly.pdbx_strand_id
1 'polypeptide(L)'
;MLSTISPKFDPKNPIVVESESPNYSENIQIKRGQIIPFNKELNDSKYLADNLRVFSNLNHPEPADEREPIATEELEHQDDIPIHTDGSCIDNGSNYACAGSGIWFGHDDPRNCSIRVGDNLVQSNNTGEMLAILEAARRVPATANIHIKTDSMWVIRNLTVNEQANSSRGYIGVKNGKLIQATVSTLKMRSGSTDFEWVKGHSGIEGNEEADTLAALGAKMPEGDVTNLIIPHRHHLTGARLSTANQRTLYKGICQKKRSHITICERTKENLESARLAAVKISGTNPTDERIWSSLLRNPNHPNNIRVFLWKLMHDAHKVGPYWRRIPDFRERSQCTGETCDGVLENMQHILFECPHNQGKAVWKIAKRVLRNKDVEWPEDFNISYVRACGIVEIHKEDDENDARRAGATRLFTIIISECAFMIWKLRNKRVFEQARVNEENNDEGPDESEPEISRTEAQNKILSALDTRLATDCLTLRIGKLSKKMWGKHKQKVLNTWSDVVVHRDGSSLPEDWTKMRGVLVGRLRRQPLDNG
;
A
#
# COMPACT_ATOMS: atom_id res chain seq x y z
N MET A 1 -33.50 2.81 -11.44
CA MET A 1 -32.65 3.57 -12.39
C MET A 1 -33.20 4.97 -12.64
N LEU A 2 -34.53 5.15 -12.81
CA LEU A 2 -35.10 6.46 -13.12
C LEU A 2 -35.08 7.47 -11.94
N SER A 3 -35.10 6.99 -10.69
CA SER A 3 -35.09 7.86 -9.49
C SER A 3 -33.77 8.60 -9.24
N THR A 4 -32.71 8.29 -9.99
CA THR A 4 -31.40 8.97 -9.89
C THR A 4 -31.15 9.94 -11.05
N ILE A 5 -32.13 10.11 -11.94
CA ILE A 5 -32.04 11.03 -13.07
C ILE A 5 -32.39 12.43 -12.57
N SER A 6 -31.60 13.43 -12.96
CA SER A 6 -31.89 14.83 -12.63
C SER A 6 -33.30 15.21 -13.16
N PRO A 7 -34.13 15.88 -12.34
CA PRO A 7 -35.42 16.47 -12.74
C PRO A 7 -35.41 17.29 -14.04
N LYS A 8 -34.26 17.78 -14.50
CA LYS A 8 -34.13 18.42 -15.82
C LYS A 8 -34.42 17.48 -17.00
N PHE A 9 -34.39 16.16 -16.77
CA PHE A 9 -34.80 15.13 -17.73
C PHE A 9 -36.16 14.51 -17.38
N ASP A 10 -36.88 15.06 -16.39
CA ASP A 10 -38.30 14.74 -16.20
C ASP A 10 -39.09 15.50 -17.28
N PRO A 11 -39.79 14.81 -18.20
CA PRO A 11 -40.56 15.45 -19.26
C PRO A 11 -41.71 16.34 -18.76
N LYS A 12 -42.00 16.34 -17.45
CA LYS A 12 -43.00 17.22 -16.82
C LYS A 12 -42.44 18.59 -16.41
N ASN A 13 -41.12 18.76 -16.36
CA ASN A 13 -40.49 20.01 -15.92
C ASN A 13 -40.12 20.92 -17.11
N PRO A 14 -40.20 22.25 -16.96
CA PRO A 14 -39.76 23.19 -18.00
C PRO A 14 -38.25 23.04 -18.25
N ILE A 15 -37.86 23.08 -19.54
CA ILE A 15 -36.47 22.96 -19.97
C ILE A 15 -35.70 24.20 -19.53
N VAL A 16 -34.80 24.07 -18.55
CA VAL A 16 -33.84 25.12 -18.17
C VAL A 16 -32.58 24.98 -19.02
N VAL A 17 -32.25 26.02 -19.78
CA VAL A 17 -31.02 26.07 -20.59
C VAL A 17 -29.88 26.58 -19.70
N GLU A 18 -29.02 25.68 -19.24
CA GLU A 18 -27.85 26.04 -18.42
C GLU A 18 -26.58 26.33 -19.25
N SER A 19 -25.82 27.31 -18.79
CA SER A 19 -24.52 27.73 -19.32
C SER A 19 -23.45 26.63 -19.22
N GLU A 20 -22.39 26.77 -20.02
CA GLU A 20 -21.33 25.78 -20.15
C GLU A 20 -20.55 25.59 -18.84
N SER A 21 -20.52 24.35 -18.32
CA SER A 21 -19.65 23.99 -17.20
C SER A 21 -18.18 24.04 -17.66
N PRO A 22 -17.27 24.67 -16.90
CA PRO A 22 -15.86 24.72 -17.27
C PRO A 22 -15.24 23.32 -17.28
N ASN A 23 -14.55 23.03 -18.38
CA ASN A 23 -13.87 21.77 -18.61
C ASN A 23 -12.54 21.77 -17.81
N TYR A 24 -12.54 21.19 -16.61
CA TYR A 24 -11.34 21.12 -15.78
C TYR A 24 -10.37 20.07 -16.32
N SER A 25 -9.28 20.54 -16.94
CA SER A 25 -8.20 19.66 -17.43
C SER A 25 -7.53 18.89 -16.28
N GLU A 26 -7.22 17.60 -16.49
CA GLU A 26 -6.60 16.71 -15.49
C GLU A 26 -5.14 17.08 -15.11
N ASN A 27 -4.57 18.15 -15.71
CA ASN A 27 -3.16 18.54 -15.57
C ASN A 27 -2.94 19.89 -14.87
N ILE A 28 -3.80 20.28 -13.93
CA ILE A 28 -3.58 21.51 -13.14
C ILE A 28 -2.38 21.31 -12.20
N GLN A 29 -1.30 22.05 -12.45
CA GLN A 29 -0.20 22.20 -11.49
C GLN A 29 -0.59 23.26 -10.46
N ILE A 30 -0.91 22.79 -9.25
CA ILE A 30 -1.12 23.66 -8.08
C ILE A 30 0.23 24.27 -7.68
N LYS A 31 0.33 25.59 -7.69
CA LYS A 31 1.52 26.34 -7.25
C LYS A 31 1.36 26.82 -5.80
N ARG A 32 2.48 27.10 -5.14
CA ARG A 32 2.51 27.69 -3.78
C ARG A 32 1.84 29.07 -3.78
N GLY A 33 1.01 29.33 -2.78
CA GLY A 33 0.31 30.62 -2.62
C GLY A 33 -0.74 30.89 -3.69
N GLN A 34 -1.06 29.90 -4.53
CA GLN A 34 -2.15 30.00 -5.49
C GLN A 34 -3.46 29.75 -4.75
N ILE A 35 -4.37 30.72 -4.83
CA ILE A 35 -5.75 30.55 -4.39
C ILE A 35 -6.49 29.68 -5.41
N ILE A 36 -7.14 28.63 -4.92
CA ILE A 36 -7.88 27.66 -5.72
C ILE A 36 -9.33 27.65 -5.24
N PRO A 37 -10.27 28.17 -6.03
CA PRO A 37 -11.67 28.16 -5.64
C PRO A 37 -12.25 26.74 -5.67
N PHE A 38 -13.06 26.41 -4.67
CA PHE A 38 -13.82 25.17 -4.64
C PHE A 38 -15.00 25.26 -5.61
N ASN A 39 -15.06 24.33 -6.57
CA ASN A 39 -16.20 24.27 -7.48
C ASN A 39 -17.43 23.69 -6.77
N LYS A 40 -18.43 24.54 -6.54
CA LYS A 40 -19.72 24.15 -5.95
C LYS A 40 -20.67 23.49 -6.94
N GLU A 41 -20.44 23.65 -8.24
CA GLU A 41 -21.31 23.10 -9.27
C GLU A 41 -21.43 21.58 -9.12
N LEU A 42 -22.64 21.07 -9.34
CA LEU A 42 -22.81 19.65 -9.52
C LEU A 42 -22.26 19.25 -10.87
N ASN A 43 -21.66 18.07 -10.91
CA ASN A 43 -21.12 17.46 -12.11
C ASN A 43 -22.27 16.90 -12.98
N ASP A 44 -23.30 17.69 -13.25
CA ASP A 44 -24.53 17.24 -13.92
C ASP A 44 -24.44 17.48 -15.42
N SER A 45 -24.05 16.42 -16.14
CA SER A 45 -23.96 16.47 -17.60
C SER A 45 -25.30 16.77 -18.25
N LYS A 46 -25.24 17.47 -19.40
CA LYS A 46 -26.37 17.75 -20.29
C LYS A 46 -26.95 16.49 -20.94
N TYR A 47 -26.23 15.36 -20.94
CA TYR A 47 -26.66 14.13 -21.57
C TYR A 47 -27.27 13.14 -20.57
N LEU A 48 -28.46 12.61 -20.88
CA LEU A 48 -29.16 11.64 -20.04
C LEU A 48 -28.30 10.43 -19.66
N ALA A 49 -27.51 9.91 -20.61
CA ALA A 49 -26.63 8.77 -20.41
C ALA A 49 -25.59 8.98 -19.29
N ASP A 50 -25.14 10.22 -19.09
CA ASP A 50 -24.18 10.59 -18.05
C ASP A 50 -24.80 10.68 -16.65
N ASN A 51 -26.12 10.65 -16.56
CA ASN A 51 -26.85 10.66 -15.29
C ASN A 51 -27.25 9.24 -14.83
N LEU A 52 -27.05 8.23 -15.68
CA LEU A 52 -27.25 6.83 -15.31
C LEU A 52 -26.14 6.34 -14.38
N ARG A 53 -26.50 5.90 -13.17
CA ARG A 53 -25.57 5.37 -12.16
C ARG A 53 -25.87 3.93 -11.78
N VAL A 54 -24.81 3.15 -11.56
CA VAL A 54 -24.86 1.78 -11.04
C VAL A 54 -24.36 1.74 -9.60
N PHE A 55 -24.77 0.73 -8.84
CA PHE A 55 -24.52 0.62 -7.40
C PHE A 55 -25.16 1.71 -6.53
N SER A 56 -26.12 2.47 -7.07
CA SER A 56 -26.96 3.36 -6.26
C SER A 56 -27.80 2.56 -5.24
N ASN A 57 -28.18 3.23 -4.16
CA ASN A 57 -29.11 2.67 -3.18
C ASN A 57 -30.54 2.90 -3.68
N LEU A 58 -31.25 1.81 -4.01
CA LEU A 58 -32.61 1.85 -4.56
C LEU A 58 -33.69 2.25 -3.54
N ASN A 59 -33.34 2.38 -2.25
CA ASN A 59 -34.29 2.66 -1.17
C ASN A 59 -34.55 4.15 -0.90
N HIS A 60 -34.04 5.05 -1.73
CA HIS A 60 -34.27 6.49 -1.58
C HIS A 60 -34.82 7.06 -2.89
N PRO A 61 -36.12 7.38 -2.96
CA PRO A 61 -36.81 7.69 -4.21
C PRO A 61 -36.78 9.17 -4.62
N GLU A 62 -36.10 10.06 -3.90
CA GLU A 62 -36.23 11.49 -4.21
C GLU A 62 -35.29 11.96 -5.34
N PRO A 63 -35.84 12.66 -6.36
CA PRO A 63 -35.05 13.24 -7.44
C PRO A 63 -34.07 14.29 -6.91
N ALA A 64 -32.91 14.41 -7.57
CA ALA A 64 -31.80 15.25 -7.14
C ALA A 64 -32.03 16.78 -7.21
N ASP A 65 -33.24 17.27 -7.50
CA ASP A 65 -33.39 18.67 -7.95
C ASP A 65 -34.80 19.27 -7.75
N GLU A 66 -35.34 19.18 -6.53
CA GLU A 66 -36.23 20.23 -6.03
C GLU A 66 -35.39 21.15 -5.12
N ARG A 67 -34.58 22.00 -5.76
CA ARG A 67 -33.90 23.10 -5.06
C ARG A 67 -34.82 24.31 -5.08
N GLU A 68 -35.15 24.85 -3.92
CA GLU A 68 -35.46 26.28 -3.90
C GLU A 68 -34.22 27.04 -4.38
N PRO A 69 -34.38 28.05 -5.25
CA PRO A 69 -33.27 28.90 -5.66
C PRO A 69 -32.61 29.44 -4.39
N ILE A 70 -31.30 29.23 -4.27
CA ILE A 70 -30.51 29.94 -3.25
C ILE A 70 -30.73 31.40 -3.58
N ALA A 71 -31.47 32.11 -2.73
CA ALA A 71 -31.66 33.54 -2.86
C ALA A 71 -30.27 34.17 -2.98
N THR A 72 -29.98 34.72 -4.15
CA THR A 72 -28.88 35.65 -4.37
C THR A 72 -29.27 36.94 -3.66
N GLU A 73 -29.29 36.94 -2.34
CA GLU A 73 -29.13 38.18 -1.60
C GLU A 73 -27.71 38.65 -1.89
N GLU A 74 -27.57 39.87 -2.40
CA GLU A 74 -26.29 40.55 -2.54
C GLU A 74 -25.68 40.69 -1.14
N LEU A 75 -24.91 39.67 -0.73
CA LEU A 75 -24.19 39.67 0.52
C LEU A 75 -23.03 40.66 0.40
N GLU A 76 -23.03 41.66 1.27
CA GLU A 76 -21.93 42.61 1.45
C GLU A 76 -20.59 41.86 1.51
N HIS A 77 -19.57 42.43 0.88
CA HIS A 77 -18.20 41.92 0.81
C HIS A 77 -17.62 41.68 2.23
N GLN A 78 -17.88 40.51 2.81
CA GLN A 78 -17.21 40.07 4.04
C GLN A 78 -15.84 39.53 3.68
N ASP A 79 -14.81 40.02 4.39
CA ASP A 79 -13.45 39.48 4.31
C ASP A 79 -13.47 37.96 4.56
N ASP A 80 -12.73 37.21 3.73
CA ASP A 80 -12.65 35.76 3.85
C ASP A 80 -12.06 35.37 5.21
N ILE A 81 -12.73 34.47 5.93
CA ILE A 81 -12.23 33.96 7.21
C ILE A 81 -11.05 33.02 6.92
N PRO A 82 -9.80 33.37 7.31
CA PRO A 82 -8.66 32.49 7.12
C PRO A 82 -8.72 31.33 8.13
N ILE A 83 -8.51 30.12 7.65
CA ILE A 83 -8.53 28.90 8.48
C ILE A 83 -7.32 28.06 8.14
N HIS A 84 -6.46 27.79 9.11
CA HIS A 84 -5.37 26.84 8.95
C HIS A 84 -5.80 25.46 9.43
N THR A 85 -5.47 24.43 8.65
CA THR A 85 -5.85 23.04 8.95
C THR A 85 -4.69 22.09 8.73
N ASP A 86 -4.55 21.13 9.65
CA ASP A 86 -3.50 20.11 9.61
C ASP A 86 -4.01 18.76 10.17
N GLY A 87 -3.27 17.69 9.89
CA GLY A 87 -3.54 16.34 10.37
C GLY A 87 -2.28 15.60 10.79
N SER A 88 -2.31 15.02 11.99
CA SER A 88 -1.19 14.27 12.56
C SER A 88 -1.60 12.82 12.81
N CYS A 89 -0.64 11.89 12.79
CA CYS A 89 -0.88 10.51 13.19
C CYS A 89 0.36 9.90 13.85
N ILE A 90 0.17 9.41 15.06
CA ILE A 90 1.13 8.61 15.79
C ILE A 90 1.09 7.19 15.21
N ASP A 91 2.25 6.55 15.02
CA ASP A 91 2.38 5.18 14.48
C ASP A 91 1.64 4.93 13.16
N ASN A 92 1.67 5.91 12.25
CA ASN A 92 0.93 5.88 10.98
C ASN A 92 1.20 4.58 10.18
N GLY A 93 0.12 3.89 9.79
CA GLY A 93 0.18 2.63 9.08
C GLY A 93 0.41 1.40 9.96
N SER A 94 0.30 1.54 11.28
CA SER A 94 0.24 0.45 12.25
C SER A 94 -1.20 0.22 12.75
N ASN A 95 -1.45 -0.90 13.43
CA ASN A 95 -2.74 -1.15 14.10
C ASN A 95 -2.96 -0.29 15.37
N TYR A 96 -1.90 0.35 15.88
CA TYR A 96 -1.94 1.27 17.02
C TYR A 96 -1.97 2.74 16.58
N ALA A 97 -2.12 2.98 15.26
CA ALA A 97 -2.13 4.32 14.71
C ALA A 97 -3.22 5.16 15.36
N CYS A 98 -2.88 6.36 15.80
CA CYS A 98 -3.82 7.32 16.40
C CYS A 98 -3.69 8.64 15.67
N ALA A 99 -4.76 9.07 14.99
CA ALA A 99 -4.75 10.28 14.19
C ALA A 99 -5.55 11.42 14.85
N GLY A 100 -5.11 12.64 14.60
CA GLY A 100 -5.74 13.87 15.05
C GLY A 100 -5.84 14.91 13.94
N SER A 101 -6.74 15.86 14.14
CA SER A 101 -6.99 17.01 13.28
C SER A 101 -6.83 18.30 14.08
N GLY A 102 -6.21 19.29 13.47
CA GLY A 102 -6.05 20.63 14.04
C GLY A 102 -6.71 21.67 13.16
N ILE A 103 -7.45 22.59 13.78
CA ILE A 103 -8.13 23.71 13.12
C ILE A 103 -7.78 24.98 13.87
N TRP A 104 -7.20 25.95 13.18
CA TRP A 104 -6.77 27.22 13.75
C TRP A 104 -7.32 28.41 12.96
N PHE A 105 -7.98 29.33 13.65
CA PHE A 105 -8.59 30.55 13.13
C PHE A 105 -7.81 31.81 13.50
N GLY A 106 -6.99 31.76 14.55
CA GLY A 106 -6.27 32.91 15.08
C GLY A 106 -5.99 32.77 16.58
N HIS A 107 -5.22 33.68 17.15
CA HIS A 107 -5.01 33.76 18.59
C HIS A 107 -6.32 33.99 19.33
N ASP A 108 -6.50 33.28 20.44
CA ASP A 108 -7.67 33.38 21.33
C ASP A 108 -9.04 33.15 20.66
N ASP A 109 -9.06 32.59 19.44
CA ASP A 109 -10.31 32.27 18.76
C ASP A 109 -10.95 31.00 19.38
N PRO A 110 -12.18 31.08 19.92
CA PRO A 110 -12.81 29.94 20.59
C PRO A 110 -13.17 28.80 19.63
N ARG A 111 -13.06 29.00 18.31
CA ARG A 111 -13.30 27.97 17.30
C ARG A 111 -12.07 27.10 17.04
N ASN A 112 -10.89 27.49 17.55
CA ASN A 112 -9.68 26.67 17.50
C ASN A 112 -9.95 25.31 18.14
N CYS A 113 -9.53 24.24 17.48
CA CYS A 113 -9.95 22.91 17.89
C CYS A 113 -8.91 21.84 17.56
N SER A 114 -8.68 20.97 18.54
CA SER A 114 -8.02 19.68 18.38
C SER A 114 -9.08 18.59 18.39
N ILE A 115 -9.04 17.69 17.40
CA ILE A 115 -10.04 16.63 17.25
C ILE A 115 -9.32 15.30 17.11
N ARG A 116 -9.75 14.29 17.88
CA ARG A 116 -9.36 12.91 17.68
C ARG A 116 -10.12 12.31 16.49
N VAL A 117 -9.42 11.69 15.54
CA VAL A 117 -10.08 10.97 14.44
C VAL A 117 -10.82 9.76 15.01
N GLY A 118 -12.13 9.67 14.77
CA GLY A 118 -12.97 8.60 15.32
C GLY A 118 -12.60 7.21 14.81
N ASP A 119 -12.83 6.18 15.64
CA ASP A 119 -12.39 4.80 15.38
C ASP A 119 -13.10 4.12 14.19
N ASN A 120 -14.22 4.69 13.75
CA ASN A 120 -14.91 4.28 12.53
C ASN A 120 -14.16 4.69 11.24
N LEU A 121 -13.09 5.48 11.35
CA LEU A 121 -12.24 5.93 10.25
C LEU A 121 -10.83 5.35 10.33
N VAL A 122 -10.18 5.28 9.17
CA VAL A 122 -8.77 4.85 9.09
C VAL A 122 -7.89 5.88 9.77
N GLN A 123 -7.14 5.47 10.79
CA GLN A 123 -6.20 6.33 11.51
C GLN A 123 -4.95 6.60 10.64
N SER A 124 -4.88 7.79 10.03
CA SER A 124 -3.75 8.22 9.18
C SER A 124 -3.71 9.75 9.05
N ASN A 125 -2.55 10.33 8.74
CA ASN A 125 -2.40 11.79 8.53
C ASN A 125 -3.47 12.33 7.57
N ASN A 126 -3.60 11.71 6.38
CA ASN A 126 -4.57 12.12 5.36
C ASN A 126 -6.03 12.10 5.85
N THR A 127 -6.36 11.23 6.81
CA THR A 127 -7.70 11.22 7.43
C THR A 127 -7.87 12.43 8.35
N GLY A 128 -6.85 12.71 9.18
CA GLY A 128 -6.81 13.90 10.04
C GLY A 128 -6.91 15.19 9.23
N GLU A 129 -6.13 15.33 8.15
CA GLU A 129 -6.12 16.52 7.29
C GLU A 129 -7.51 16.77 6.66
N MET A 130 -8.17 15.73 6.14
CA MET A 130 -9.50 15.86 5.52
C MET A 130 -10.61 16.11 6.56
N LEU A 131 -10.50 15.50 7.74
CA LEU A 131 -11.43 15.72 8.83
C LEU A 131 -11.34 17.15 9.36
N ALA A 132 -10.13 17.72 9.45
CA ALA A 132 -9.92 19.12 9.85
C ALA A 132 -10.73 20.07 8.95
N ILE A 133 -10.71 19.86 7.64
CA ILE A 133 -11.49 20.68 6.70
C ILE A 133 -12.99 20.49 6.84
N LEU A 134 -13.47 19.24 6.99
CA LEU A 134 -14.89 18.96 7.22
C LEU A 134 -15.40 19.71 8.47
N GLU A 135 -14.64 19.62 9.55
CA GLU A 135 -14.99 20.16 10.85
C GLU A 135 -14.82 21.68 10.92
N ALA A 136 -13.85 22.25 10.19
CA ALA A 136 -13.71 23.70 10.00
C ALA A 136 -14.93 24.27 9.27
N ALA A 137 -15.34 23.64 8.16
CA ALA A 137 -16.50 24.07 7.38
C ALA A 137 -17.82 24.01 8.15
N ARG A 138 -17.93 23.13 9.16
CA ARG A 138 -19.09 23.01 10.06
C ARG A 138 -19.11 24.05 11.18
N ARG A 139 -17.95 24.59 11.57
CA ARG A 139 -17.81 25.59 12.65
C ARG A 139 -18.06 27.03 12.21
N VAL A 140 -18.04 27.28 10.91
CA VAL A 140 -18.25 28.62 10.34
C VAL A 140 -19.67 28.74 9.77
N PRO A 141 -20.39 29.87 9.98
CA PRO A 141 -21.68 30.11 9.36
C PRO A 141 -21.68 29.81 7.87
N ALA A 142 -22.72 29.16 7.36
CA ALA A 142 -22.78 28.68 5.97
C ALA A 142 -22.71 29.81 4.92
N THR A 143 -23.07 31.04 5.31
CA THR A 143 -23.04 32.26 4.48
C THR A 143 -21.68 32.93 4.39
N ALA A 144 -20.78 32.68 5.34
CA ALA A 144 -19.48 33.33 5.35
C ALA A 144 -18.53 32.71 4.33
N ASN A 145 -17.72 33.56 3.69
CA ASN A 145 -16.63 33.14 2.83
C ASN A 145 -15.48 32.60 3.70
N ILE A 146 -14.92 31.47 3.30
CA ILE A 146 -13.80 30.83 4.03
C ILE A 146 -12.60 30.62 3.12
N HIS A 147 -11.42 30.90 3.65
CA HIS A 147 -10.15 30.67 2.99
C HIS A 147 -9.34 29.64 3.78
N ILE A 148 -9.32 28.41 3.28
CA ILE A 148 -8.65 27.28 3.94
C ILE A 148 -7.20 27.16 3.47
N LYS A 149 -6.28 27.24 4.42
CA LYS A 149 -4.84 27.07 4.26
C LYS A 149 -4.42 25.71 4.81
N THR A 150 -3.80 24.90 3.98
CA THR A 150 -3.30 23.56 4.38
C THR A 150 -2.04 23.22 3.60
N ASP A 151 -1.13 22.48 4.23
CA ASP A 151 0.03 21.93 3.55
C ASP A 151 -0.25 20.61 2.84
N SER A 152 -1.45 20.05 3.04
CA SER A 152 -1.91 18.82 2.39
C SER A 152 -2.34 19.04 0.95
N MET A 153 -1.37 18.86 0.05
CA MET A 153 -1.64 18.73 -1.37
C MET A 153 -2.61 17.58 -1.69
N TRP A 154 -2.63 16.53 -0.86
CA TRP A 154 -3.55 15.40 -1.05
C TRP A 154 -5.00 15.83 -0.84
N VAL A 155 -5.29 16.59 0.21
CA VAL A 155 -6.65 17.08 0.49
C VAL A 155 -7.11 18.05 -0.61
N ILE A 156 -6.29 19.07 -0.92
CA ILE A 156 -6.64 20.08 -1.95
C ILE A 156 -6.97 19.40 -3.27
N ARG A 157 -6.14 18.45 -3.74
CA ARG A 157 -6.40 17.73 -4.99
C ARG A 157 -7.67 16.88 -4.94
N ASN A 158 -8.02 16.28 -3.81
CA ASN A 158 -9.24 15.46 -3.71
C ASN A 158 -10.52 16.29 -3.66
N LEU A 159 -10.46 17.50 -3.12
CA LEU A 159 -11.59 18.43 -3.06
C LEU A 159 -11.74 19.28 -4.33
N THR A 160 -10.68 19.42 -5.14
CA THR A 160 -10.69 20.23 -6.37
C THR A 160 -10.53 19.35 -7.61
N VAL A 161 -9.29 19.10 -8.03
CA VAL A 161 -8.92 18.45 -9.30
C VAL A 161 -9.54 17.07 -9.48
N ASN A 162 -9.55 16.24 -8.43
CA ASN A 162 -10.01 14.86 -8.50
C ASN A 162 -11.50 14.71 -8.17
N GLU A 163 -12.18 15.77 -7.72
CA GLU A 163 -13.58 15.69 -7.29
C GLU A 163 -14.41 15.09 -8.41
N GLN A 164 -14.27 15.61 -9.63
CA GLN A 164 -15.11 15.23 -10.76
C GLN A 164 -14.99 13.73 -11.08
N ALA A 165 -13.76 13.21 -11.07
CA ALA A 165 -13.49 11.79 -11.30
C ALA A 165 -13.96 10.92 -10.12
N ASN A 166 -13.79 11.40 -8.88
CA ASN A 166 -14.21 10.69 -7.67
C ASN A 166 -15.74 10.62 -7.56
N SER A 167 -16.43 11.73 -7.79
CA SER A 167 -17.90 11.85 -7.80
C SER A 167 -18.50 11.03 -8.94
N SER A 168 -17.87 11.02 -10.12
CA SER A 168 -18.27 10.13 -11.24
C SER A 168 -18.16 8.65 -10.87
N ARG A 169 -17.14 8.25 -10.10
CA ARG A 169 -16.99 6.86 -9.61
C ARG A 169 -17.89 6.55 -8.41
N GLY A 170 -18.66 7.52 -7.90
CA GLY A 170 -19.41 7.38 -6.66
C GLY A 170 -18.52 7.08 -5.46
N TYR A 171 -17.27 7.55 -5.49
CA TYR A 171 -16.22 7.29 -4.49
C TYR A 171 -15.87 5.79 -4.31
N ILE A 172 -16.30 4.93 -5.24
CA ILE A 172 -16.03 3.49 -5.20
C ILE A 172 -14.54 3.23 -5.34
N GLY A 173 -13.97 2.58 -4.31
CA GLY A 173 -12.56 2.22 -4.28
C GLY A 173 -11.59 3.40 -4.21
N VAL A 174 -12.08 4.57 -3.78
CA VAL A 174 -11.28 5.76 -3.44
C VAL A 174 -10.89 5.68 -1.97
N LYS A 175 -9.60 5.86 -1.66
CA LYS A 175 -9.11 5.87 -0.27
C LYS A 175 -9.76 7.04 0.47
N ASN A 176 -10.26 6.80 1.69
CA ASN A 176 -11.04 7.78 2.47
C ASN A 176 -12.30 8.29 1.74
N GLY A 177 -12.84 7.54 0.76
CA GLY A 177 -13.93 7.99 -0.10
C GLY A 177 -15.17 8.50 0.63
N LYS A 178 -15.60 7.85 1.72
CA LYS A 178 -16.75 8.32 2.53
C LYS A 178 -16.50 9.67 3.20
N LEU A 179 -15.31 9.88 3.76
CA LEU A 179 -14.93 11.13 4.39
C LEU A 179 -14.82 12.24 3.33
N ILE A 180 -14.16 11.99 2.20
CA ILE A 180 -14.08 12.93 1.08
C ILE A 180 -15.48 13.33 0.61
N GLN A 181 -16.37 12.35 0.43
CA GLN A 181 -17.74 12.60 0.01
C GLN A 181 -18.49 13.49 1.01
N ALA A 182 -18.37 13.23 2.32
CA ALA A 182 -18.98 14.04 3.35
C ALA A 182 -18.42 15.49 3.37
N THR A 183 -17.11 15.65 3.18
CA THR A 183 -16.46 16.96 3.06
C THR A 183 -16.95 17.72 1.85
N VAL A 184 -16.93 17.10 0.65
CA VAL A 184 -17.42 17.72 -0.59
C VAL A 184 -18.89 18.13 -0.45
N SER A 185 -19.75 17.25 0.05
CA SER A 185 -21.16 17.59 0.26
C SER A 185 -21.34 18.73 1.25
N THR A 186 -20.55 18.78 2.33
CA THR A 186 -20.58 19.88 3.31
C THR A 186 -20.18 21.22 2.67
N LEU A 187 -19.11 21.24 1.89
CA LEU A 187 -18.66 22.45 1.20
C LEU A 187 -19.66 22.93 0.13
N LYS A 188 -20.27 22.01 -0.63
CA LYS A 188 -21.30 22.35 -1.62
C LYS A 188 -22.58 22.91 -1.00
N MET A 189 -22.89 22.56 0.25
CA MET A 189 -24.07 23.08 0.97
C MET A 189 -23.89 24.51 1.50
N ARG A 190 -22.68 25.06 1.50
CA ARG A 190 -22.41 26.43 1.97
C ARG A 190 -22.82 27.44 0.90
N SER A 191 -23.45 28.54 1.30
CA SER A 191 -23.73 29.67 0.41
C SER A 191 -22.50 30.56 0.21
N GLY A 192 -21.73 30.83 1.27
CA GLY A 192 -20.45 31.57 1.20
C GLY A 192 -19.35 30.80 0.49
N SER A 193 -18.45 31.49 -0.21
CA SER A 193 -17.38 30.87 -1.01
C SER A 193 -16.42 30.02 -0.16
N THR A 194 -15.68 29.13 -0.83
CA THR A 194 -14.63 28.33 -0.19
C THR A 194 -13.45 28.31 -1.11
N ASP A 195 -12.34 28.87 -0.65
CA ASP A 195 -11.09 28.91 -1.38
C ASP A 195 -10.01 28.14 -0.64
N PHE A 196 -9.10 27.51 -1.39
CA PHE A 196 -7.97 26.76 -0.85
C PHE A 196 -6.64 27.41 -1.23
N GLU A 197 -5.71 27.47 -0.28
CA GLU A 197 -4.32 27.85 -0.52
C GLU A 197 -3.40 26.74 -0.01
N TRP A 198 -2.50 26.28 -0.89
CA TRP A 198 -1.42 25.38 -0.48
C TRP A 198 -0.29 26.17 0.19
N VAL A 199 -0.11 25.93 1.48
CA VAL A 199 1.01 26.45 2.26
C VAL A 199 2.10 25.40 2.40
N LYS A 200 3.32 25.81 2.73
CA LYS A 200 4.43 24.87 2.92
C LYS A 200 4.48 24.48 4.41
N GLY A 201 4.36 23.19 4.70
CA GLY A 201 4.54 22.65 6.05
C GLY A 201 5.93 22.98 6.61
N HIS A 202 6.01 23.17 7.93
CA HIS A 202 7.23 23.47 8.69
C HIS A 202 8.10 24.58 8.06
N SER A 203 7.47 25.72 7.76
CA SER A 203 8.16 26.85 7.12
C SER A 203 8.07 28.18 7.86
N GLY A 204 7.74 28.17 9.15
CA GLY A 204 7.58 29.38 9.97
C GLY A 204 6.24 30.09 9.76
N ILE A 205 5.24 29.41 9.18
CA ILE A 205 3.90 29.97 8.99
C ILE A 205 3.12 29.67 10.26
N GLU A 206 3.04 30.66 11.15
CA GLU A 206 2.41 30.57 12.47
C GLU A 206 1.11 29.76 12.47
N GLY A 207 0.11 30.15 11.67
CA GLY A 207 -1.17 29.44 11.65
C GLY A 207 -1.07 27.96 11.25
N ASN A 208 -0.12 27.57 10.40
CA ASN A 208 0.10 26.16 10.07
C ASN A 208 0.81 25.41 11.22
N GLU A 209 1.72 26.06 11.92
CA GLU A 209 2.43 25.47 13.06
C GLU A 209 1.50 25.29 14.27
N GLU A 210 0.58 26.23 14.48
CA GLU A 210 -0.48 26.09 15.47
C GLU A 210 -1.48 25.00 15.08
N ALA A 211 -1.86 24.89 13.80
CA ALA A 211 -2.70 23.80 13.32
C ALA A 211 -2.03 22.42 13.48
N ASP A 212 -0.73 22.29 13.18
CA ASP A 212 0.06 21.07 13.41
C ASP A 212 0.08 20.71 14.90
N THR A 213 0.32 21.69 15.77
CA THR A 213 0.30 21.52 17.24
C THR A 213 -1.06 21.02 17.71
N LEU A 214 -2.16 21.63 17.24
CA LEU A 214 -3.52 21.19 17.55
C LEU A 214 -3.80 19.79 17.02
N ALA A 215 -3.29 19.42 15.84
CA ALA A 215 -3.46 18.08 15.27
C ALA A 215 -2.70 17.02 16.09
N ALA A 216 -1.47 17.34 16.53
CA ALA A 216 -0.68 16.48 17.40
C ALA A 216 -1.32 16.30 18.78
N LEU A 217 -1.95 17.34 19.33
CA LEU A 217 -2.78 17.23 20.54
C LEU A 217 -3.98 16.31 20.31
N GLY A 218 -4.70 16.48 19.19
CA GLY A 218 -5.82 15.63 18.80
C GLY A 218 -5.44 14.15 18.68
N ALA A 219 -4.25 13.84 18.18
CA ALA A 219 -3.75 12.48 18.05
C ALA A 219 -3.47 11.81 19.42
N LYS A 220 -3.16 12.61 20.45
CA LYS A 220 -2.86 12.16 21.82
C LYS A 220 -4.09 12.11 22.73
N MET A 221 -5.23 12.67 22.30
CA MET A 221 -6.48 12.57 23.04
C MET A 221 -6.91 11.11 23.20
N PRO A 222 -7.71 10.76 24.24
CA PRO A 222 -8.30 9.43 24.38
C PRO A 222 -9.19 9.05 23.17
N GLU A 223 -9.73 7.82 23.16
CA GLU A 223 -10.55 7.30 22.06
C GLU A 223 -11.57 8.34 21.55
N GLY A 224 -11.59 8.51 20.23
CA GLY A 224 -12.38 9.55 19.59
C GLY A 224 -13.81 9.08 19.37
N ASP A 225 -14.77 9.97 19.62
CA ASP A 225 -16.16 9.70 19.27
C ASP A 225 -16.32 9.35 17.79
N VAL A 226 -17.35 8.55 17.50
CA VAL A 226 -17.71 8.17 16.13
C VAL A 226 -17.88 9.44 15.29
N THR A 227 -17.03 9.59 14.28
CA THR A 227 -17.08 10.77 13.41
C THR A 227 -18.36 10.75 12.57
N ASN A 228 -19.16 11.81 12.68
CA ASN A 228 -20.42 11.94 11.95
C ASN A 228 -20.17 12.29 10.46
N LEU A 229 -20.34 11.28 9.60
CA LEU A 229 -20.27 11.40 8.14
C LEU A 229 -21.65 11.37 7.47
N ILE A 230 -22.73 11.66 8.19
CA ILE A 230 -24.08 11.70 7.61
C ILE A 230 -24.14 12.83 6.58
N ILE A 231 -24.56 12.46 5.37
CA ILE A 231 -24.80 13.39 4.26
C ILE A 231 -26.31 13.50 4.08
N PRO A 232 -26.90 14.71 4.12
CA PRO A 232 -28.31 14.89 3.81
C PRO A 232 -28.65 14.25 2.46
N HIS A 233 -29.76 13.54 2.36
CA HIS A 233 -30.11 12.72 1.19
C HIS A 233 -29.99 13.49 -0.14
N ARG A 234 -30.49 14.74 -0.17
CA ARG A 234 -30.39 15.66 -1.32
C ARG A 234 -28.97 15.96 -1.82
N HIS A 235 -27.94 15.72 -1.00
CA HIS A 235 -26.52 15.93 -1.35
C HIS A 235 -25.71 14.63 -1.38
N HIS A 236 -26.38 13.47 -1.25
CA HIS A 236 -25.73 12.17 -1.16
C HIS A 236 -25.69 11.48 -2.54
N LEU A 237 -24.70 11.85 -3.34
CA LEU A 237 -24.48 11.25 -4.66
C LEU A 237 -23.98 9.80 -4.54
N THR A 238 -24.83 8.81 -4.80
CA THR A 238 -24.46 7.38 -4.72
C THR A 238 -24.24 6.73 -6.08
N GLY A 239 -23.38 5.71 -6.12
CA GLY A 239 -23.15 4.88 -7.30
C GLY A 239 -22.21 5.51 -8.35
N ALA A 240 -21.65 4.66 -9.21
CA ALA A 240 -20.77 5.08 -10.28
C ALA A 240 -21.56 5.42 -11.55
N ARG A 241 -21.24 6.55 -12.18
CA ARG A 241 -21.71 6.95 -13.51
C ARG A 241 -21.35 5.90 -14.54
N LEU A 242 -22.34 5.39 -15.27
CA LEU A 242 -22.18 4.29 -16.20
C LEU A 242 -21.33 4.69 -17.41
N SER A 243 -21.51 5.90 -17.94
CA SER A 243 -20.78 6.40 -19.11
C SER A 243 -19.27 6.52 -18.91
N THR A 244 -18.81 6.77 -17.68
CA THR A 244 -17.38 6.89 -17.33
C THR A 244 -16.84 5.69 -16.52
N ALA A 245 -17.71 4.73 -16.16
CA ALA A 245 -17.30 3.55 -15.41
C ALA A 245 -16.50 2.59 -16.28
N ASN A 246 -15.30 2.23 -15.82
CA ASN A 246 -14.51 1.15 -16.42
C ASN A 246 -14.65 -0.15 -15.63
N GLN A 247 -14.21 -1.27 -16.22
CA GLN A 247 -14.25 -2.60 -15.61
C GLN A 247 -13.63 -2.62 -14.20
N ARG A 248 -12.55 -1.86 -13.98
CA ARG A 248 -11.88 -1.79 -12.67
C ARG A 248 -12.77 -1.15 -11.60
N THR A 249 -13.43 -0.04 -11.91
CA THR A 249 -14.38 0.62 -11.00
C THR A 249 -15.57 -0.29 -10.72
N LEU A 250 -16.13 -0.92 -11.76
CA LEU A 250 -17.28 -1.83 -11.62
C LEU A 250 -16.93 -3.05 -10.76
N TYR A 251 -15.77 -3.68 -11.02
CA TYR A 251 -15.28 -4.81 -10.24
C TYR A 251 -15.08 -4.42 -8.77
N LYS A 252 -14.46 -3.27 -8.50
CA LYS A 252 -14.32 -2.77 -7.12
C LYS A 252 -15.69 -2.54 -6.45
N GLY A 253 -16.68 -2.01 -7.18
CA GLY A 253 -18.04 -1.83 -6.69
C GLY A 253 -18.71 -3.15 -6.32
N ILE A 254 -18.58 -4.17 -7.17
CA ILE A 254 -19.04 -5.54 -6.89
C ILE A 254 -18.33 -6.10 -5.65
N CYS A 255 -17.00 -5.99 -5.58
CA CYS A 255 -16.22 -6.44 -4.43
C CYS A 255 -16.67 -5.76 -3.14
N GLN A 256 -16.88 -4.44 -3.14
CA GLN A 256 -17.35 -3.71 -1.96
C GLN A 256 -18.73 -4.19 -1.50
N LYS A 257 -19.68 -4.40 -2.41
CA LYS A 257 -21.01 -4.95 -2.08
C LYS A 257 -20.95 -6.39 -1.59
N LYS A 258 -20.05 -7.21 -2.14
CA LYS A 258 -19.88 -8.61 -1.72
C LYS A 258 -19.03 -8.77 -0.45
N ARG A 259 -18.24 -7.76 -0.06
CA ARG A 259 -17.25 -7.87 1.03
C ARG A 259 -17.88 -8.25 2.37
N SER A 260 -19.07 -7.76 2.67
CA SER A 260 -19.84 -8.14 3.88
C SER A 260 -20.20 -9.63 3.92
N HIS A 261 -20.19 -10.31 2.78
CA HIS A 261 -20.54 -11.73 2.65
C HIS A 261 -19.33 -12.65 2.48
N ILE A 262 -18.10 -12.11 2.45
CA ILE A 262 -16.88 -12.91 2.26
C ILE A 262 -16.23 -13.13 3.62
N THR A 263 -16.22 -14.39 4.07
CA THR A 263 -15.44 -14.81 5.24
C THR A 263 -13.99 -15.03 4.82
N ILE A 264 -13.04 -14.35 5.46
CA ILE A 264 -11.62 -14.60 5.24
C ILE A 264 -11.27 -15.98 5.82
N CYS A 265 -10.54 -16.81 5.05
CA CYS A 265 -10.06 -18.12 5.49
C CYS A 265 -9.25 -17.99 6.78
N GLU A 266 -9.58 -18.80 7.79
CA GLU A 266 -8.95 -18.72 9.12
C GLU A 266 -7.43 -18.91 9.05
N ARG A 267 -6.97 -19.84 8.21
CA ARG A 267 -5.53 -20.06 7.97
C ARG A 267 -4.82 -18.81 7.42
N THR A 268 -5.50 -18.03 6.58
CA THR A 268 -4.93 -16.78 6.06
C THR A 268 -4.78 -15.73 7.18
N LYS A 269 -5.74 -15.67 8.11
CA LYS A 269 -5.65 -14.78 9.28
C LYS A 269 -4.50 -15.16 10.19
N GLU A 270 -4.38 -16.45 10.54
CA GLU A 270 -3.25 -16.97 11.32
C GLU A 270 -1.91 -16.66 10.66
N ASN A 271 -1.82 -16.80 9.33
CA ASN A 271 -0.60 -16.50 8.60
C ASN A 271 -0.27 -15.00 8.60
N LEU A 272 -1.28 -14.11 8.47
CA LEU A 272 -1.11 -12.66 8.62
C LEU A 272 -0.62 -12.29 10.02
N GLU A 273 -1.17 -12.92 11.05
CA GLU A 273 -0.73 -12.70 12.43
C GLU A 273 0.68 -13.21 12.69
N SER A 274 1.04 -14.39 12.16
CA SER A 274 2.42 -14.89 12.26
C SER A 274 3.43 -13.92 11.62
N ALA A 275 3.08 -13.35 10.46
CA ALA A 275 3.92 -12.36 9.77
C ALA A 275 4.02 -11.05 10.57
N ARG A 276 2.94 -10.64 11.23
CA ARG A 276 2.89 -9.48 12.12
C ARG A 276 3.86 -9.62 13.29
N LEU A 277 3.78 -10.74 14.01
CA LEU A 277 4.63 -11.00 15.16
C LEU A 277 6.11 -11.04 14.76
N ALA A 278 6.42 -11.63 13.60
CA ALA A 278 7.78 -11.61 13.05
C ALA A 278 8.26 -10.19 12.68
N ALA A 279 7.37 -9.34 12.15
CA ALA A 279 7.68 -7.94 11.84
C ALA A 279 7.92 -7.13 13.11
N VAL A 280 7.08 -7.28 14.13
CA VAL A 280 7.25 -6.62 15.45
C VAL A 280 8.60 -6.98 16.05
N LYS A 281 9.01 -8.25 15.96
CA LYS A 281 10.26 -8.73 16.56
C LYS A 281 11.53 -8.13 15.92
N ILE A 282 11.51 -7.80 14.63
CA ILE A 282 12.68 -7.20 13.95
C ILE A 282 12.58 -5.67 13.91
N SER A 283 11.39 -5.14 13.65
CA SER A 283 11.19 -3.74 13.29
C SER A 283 10.51 -2.92 14.36
N GLY A 284 9.97 -3.55 15.41
CA GLY A 284 9.14 -2.89 16.42
C GLY A 284 7.77 -2.43 15.90
N THR A 285 7.45 -2.63 14.61
CA THR A 285 6.22 -2.13 14.00
C THR A 285 5.12 -3.19 14.00
N ASN A 286 3.89 -2.77 14.32
CA ASN A 286 2.69 -3.60 14.22
C ASN A 286 1.87 -3.23 12.97
N PRO A 287 2.22 -3.72 11.76
CA PRO A 287 1.61 -3.28 10.51
C PRO A 287 0.13 -3.69 10.39
N THR A 288 -0.68 -3.02 9.58
CA THR A 288 -2.03 -3.52 9.25
C THR A 288 -1.99 -4.68 8.24
N ASP A 289 -3.07 -5.47 8.13
CA ASP A 289 -3.22 -6.50 7.08
C ASP A 289 -3.00 -5.93 5.67
N GLU A 290 -3.56 -4.74 5.40
CA GLU A 290 -3.40 -4.06 4.11
C GLU A 290 -1.94 -3.71 3.83
N ARG A 291 -1.20 -3.28 4.86
CA ARG A 291 0.23 -2.97 4.74
C ARG A 291 1.03 -4.23 4.45
N ILE A 292 0.76 -5.35 5.13
CA ILE A 292 1.40 -6.65 4.83
C ILE A 292 1.15 -7.03 3.37
N TRP A 293 -0.12 -7.09 2.93
CA TRP A 293 -0.44 -7.48 1.56
C TRP A 293 0.18 -6.56 0.51
N SER A 294 0.15 -5.25 0.74
CA SER A 294 0.76 -4.28 -0.16
C SER A 294 2.27 -4.44 -0.24
N SER A 295 2.92 -4.70 0.91
CA SER A 295 4.37 -4.93 0.99
C SER A 295 4.84 -6.20 0.29
N LEU A 296 3.99 -7.23 0.19
CA LEU A 296 4.32 -8.47 -0.52
C LEU A 296 4.02 -8.36 -2.01
N LEU A 297 2.84 -7.84 -2.37
CA LEU A 297 2.30 -7.92 -3.73
C LEU A 297 2.63 -6.70 -4.61
N ARG A 298 2.89 -5.54 -4.01
CA ARG A 298 3.16 -4.29 -4.74
C ARG A 298 4.61 -3.84 -4.63
N ASN A 299 5.43 -4.55 -3.87
CA ASN A 299 6.83 -4.21 -3.71
C ASN A 299 7.61 -4.48 -5.02
N PRO A 300 8.29 -3.46 -5.59
CA PRO A 300 9.01 -3.59 -6.85
C PRO A 300 10.19 -4.56 -6.77
N ASN A 301 10.66 -4.89 -5.56
CA ASN A 301 11.78 -5.82 -5.36
C ASN A 301 11.35 -7.29 -5.51
N HIS A 302 10.05 -7.60 -5.47
CA HIS A 302 9.51 -8.93 -5.74
C HIS A 302 9.07 -9.05 -7.22
N PRO A 303 9.70 -9.92 -8.03
CA PRO A 303 9.25 -10.27 -9.37
C PRO A 303 7.96 -11.09 -9.28
N ASN A 304 7.23 -11.18 -10.40
CA ASN A 304 5.89 -11.76 -10.42
C ASN A 304 5.84 -13.22 -9.93
N ASN A 305 6.83 -14.05 -10.26
CA ASN A 305 6.91 -15.43 -9.77
C ASN A 305 7.03 -15.51 -8.24
N ILE A 306 7.85 -14.64 -7.64
CA ILE A 306 8.00 -14.53 -6.18
C ILE A 306 6.72 -13.97 -5.55
N ARG A 307 6.07 -12.97 -6.16
CA ARG A 307 4.78 -12.44 -5.67
C ARG A 307 3.71 -13.53 -5.62
N VAL A 308 3.61 -14.35 -6.66
CA VAL A 308 2.67 -15.49 -6.71
C VAL A 308 3.04 -16.54 -5.66
N PHE A 309 4.34 -16.82 -5.48
CA PHE A 309 4.82 -17.73 -4.45
C PHE A 309 4.44 -17.25 -3.04
N LEU A 310 4.72 -15.99 -2.71
CA LEU A 310 4.40 -15.39 -1.40
C LEU A 310 2.89 -15.28 -1.19
N TRP A 311 2.12 -14.94 -2.22
CA TRP A 311 0.66 -14.94 -2.15
C TRP A 311 0.11 -16.33 -1.79
N LYS A 312 0.58 -17.37 -2.48
CA LYS A 312 0.21 -18.76 -2.17
C LYS A 312 0.68 -19.18 -0.78
N LEU A 313 1.84 -18.71 -0.33
CA LEU A 313 2.37 -18.98 1.00
C LEU A 313 1.46 -18.40 2.10
N MET A 314 0.93 -17.20 1.89
CA MET A 314 0.01 -16.54 2.83
C MET A 314 -1.35 -17.24 2.88
N HIS A 315 -1.82 -17.77 1.75
CA HIS A 315 -3.11 -18.46 1.68
C HIS A 315 -3.04 -19.97 1.96
N ASP A 316 -1.85 -20.53 2.17
CA ASP A 316 -1.63 -21.98 2.22
C ASP A 316 -2.16 -22.70 0.96
N ALA A 317 -1.92 -22.08 -0.20
CA ALA A 317 -2.45 -22.49 -1.51
C ALA A 317 -1.44 -23.25 -2.39
N HIS A 318 -0.30 -23.65 -1.84
CA HIS A 318 0.64 -24.53 -2.52
C HIS A 318 0.13 -25.98 -2.47
N LYS A 319 0.31 -26.72 -3.57
CA LYS A 319 -0.11 -28.12 -3.67
C LYS A 319 0.92 -29.04 -2.99
N VAL A 320 0.95 -28.99 -1.67
CA VAL A 320 1.85 -29.76 -0.79
C VAL A 320 1.04 -30.43 0.31
N GLY A 321 1.64 -31.38 1.04
CA GLY A 321 1.13 -31.95 2.30
C GLY A 321 -0.37 -31.79 2.58
N PRO A 322 -0.79 -30.70 3.25
CA PRO A 322 -2.19 -30.44 3.59
C PRO A 322 -3.19 -30.47 2.43
N TYR A 323 -2.78 -30.07 1.22
CA TYR A 323 -3.60 -30.13 0.01
C TYR A 323 -3.87 -31.58 -0.39
N TRP A 324 -2.81 -32.39 -0.53
CA TRP A 324 -2.90 -33.79 -0.96
C TRP A 324 -3.59 -34.69 0.06
N ARG A 325 -3.39 -34.41 1.37
CA ARG A 325 -4.02 -35.15 2.47
C ARG A 325 -5.55 -35.17 2.39
N ARG A 326 -6.17 -34.17 1.76
CA ARG A 326 -7.63 -34.05 1.62
C ARG A 326 -8.18 -34.83 0.44
N ILE A 327 -7.33 -35.37 -0.41
CA ILE A 327 -7.71 -36.10 -1.63
C ILE A 327 -7.47 -37.59 -1.36
N PRO A 328 -8.52 -38.42 -1.22
CA PRO A 328 -8.40 -39.83 -0.82
C PRO A 328 -7.36 -40.63 -1.60
N ASP A 329 -7.38 -40.52 -2.93
CA ASP A 329 -6.53 -41.32 -3.83
C ASP A 329 -5.10 -40.78 -4.00
N PHE A 330 -4.76 -39.69 -3.31
CA PHE A 330 -3.46 -39.02 -3.43
C PHE A 330 -2.85 -38.65 -2.07
N ARG A 331 -3.27 -39.32 -0.98
CA ARG A 331 -2.82 -38.98 0.39
C ARG A 331 -1.34 -39.26 0.62
N GLU A 332 -0.79 -40.25 -0.05
CA GLU A 332 0.63 -40.60 -0.04
C GLU A 332 1.50 -39.41 -0.49
N ARG A 333 1.02 -38.61 -1.44
CA ARG A 333 1.68 -37.35 -1.87
C ARG A 333 1.69 -36.25 -0.81
N SER A 334 1.08 -36.48 0.35
CA SER A 334 1.15 -35.53 1.47
C SER A 334 2.45 -35.64 2.27
N GLN A 335 3.20 -36.72 2.11
CA GLN A 335 4.45 -36.96 2.82
C GLN A 335 5.65 -36.48 2.00
N CYS A 336 6.74 -36.17 2.69
CA CYS A 336 7.99 -35.80 2.04
C CYS A 336 8.61 -37.04 1.37
N THR A 337 9.07 -36.88 0.13
CA THR A 337 9.73 -37.94 -0.65
C THR A 337 11.24 -38.06 -0.37
N GLY A 338 11.72 -37.42 0.69
CA GLY A 338 13.12 -37.51 1.10
C GLY A 338 13.36 -38.80 1.89
N GLU A 339 14.40 -39.54 1.56
CA GLU A 339 14.76 -40.81 2.21
C GLU A 339 14.85 -40.70 3.74
N THR A 340 15.35 -39.57 4.24
CA THR A 340 15.49 -39.32 5.69
C THR A 340 14.28 -38.63 6.33
N CYS A 341 13.21 -38.41 5.57
CA CYS A 341 11.99 -37.71 5.98
C CYS A 341 10.76 -38.62 6.02
N ASP A 342 10.95 -39.93 6.26
CA ASP A 342 9.87 -40.91 6.23
C ASP A 342 8.68 -40.52 7.14
N GLY A 343 7.47 -40.63 6.60
CA GLY A 343 6.22 -40.26 7.27
C GLY A 343 6.03 -38.76 7.57
N VAL A 344 6.99 -37.89 7.28
CA VAL A 344 6.89 -36.45 7.60
C VAL A 344 5.92 -35.74 6.67
N LEU A 345 4.94 -35.04 7.25
CA LEU A 345 4.02 -34.19 6.49
C LEU A 345 4.77 -33.05 5.79
N GLU A 346 4.67 -33.00 4.47
CA GLU A 346 5.39 -32.00 3.68
C GLU A 346 4.64 -30.66 3.63
N ASN A 347 4.81 -29.84 4.66
CA ASN A 347 4.29 -28.47 4.69
C ASN A 347 5.39 -27.43 4.32
N MET A 348 5.02 -26.16 4.16
CA MET A 348 5.98 -25.11 3.76
C MET A 348 7.08 -24.85 4.81
N GLN A 349 6.84 -25.09 6.10
CA GLN A 349 7.85 -24.98 7.13
C GLN A 349 8.90 -26.09 6.95
N HIS A 350 8.44 -27.33 6.76
CA HIS A 350 9.29 -28.47 6.47
C HIS A 350 10.13 -28.25 5.21
N ILE A 351 9.49 -27.84 4.11
CA ILE A 351 10.15 -27.64 2.82
C ILE A 351 11.26 -26.60 2.91
N LEU A 352 11.01 -25.47 3.58
CA LEU A 352 11.92 -24.33 3.60
C LEU A 352 13.02 -24.44 4.65
N PHE A 353 12.80 -25.15 5.76
CA PHE A 353 13.69 -25.09 6.93
C PHE A 353 14.17 -26.43 7.45
N GLU A 354 13.35 -27.48 7.36
CA GLU A 354 13.62 -28.75 8.07
C GLU A 354 14.18 -29.83 7.15
N CYS A 355 13.66 -29.92 5.93
CA CYS A 355 14.02 -30.96 4.97
C CYS A 355 15.52 -30.85 4.54
N PRO A 356 16.36 -31.86 4.85
CA PRO A 356 17.79 -31.83 4.52
C PRO A 356 18.02 -31.88 3.00
N HIS A 357 17.22 -32.65 2.29
CA HIS A 357 17.34 -32.89 0.84
C HIS A 357 17.00 -31.66 -0.02
N ASN A 358 16.27 -30.67 0.52
CA ASN A 358 15.99 -29.42 -0.19
C ASN A 358 17.15 -28.42 -0.12
N GLN A 359 18.22 -28.75 0.62
CA GLN A 359 19.40 -27.90 0.84
C GLN A 359 19.07 -26.53 1.46
N GLY A 360 17.93 -26.41 2.16
CA GLY A 360 17.48 -25.16 2.78
C GLY A 360 18.52 -24.55 3.73
N LYS A 361 19.13 -25.39 4.58
CA LYS A 361 20.22 -24.97 5.48
C LYS A 361 21.41 -24.34 4.75
N ALA A 362 21.77 -24.86 3.57
CA ALA A 362 22.88 -24.33 2.77
C ALA A 362 22.56 -22.96 2.16
N VAL A 363 21.33 -22.79 1.66
CA VAL A 363 20.82 -21.53 1.12
C VAL A 363 20.72 -20.46 2.21
N TRP A 364 20.10 -20.77 3.35
CA TRP A 364 19.97 -19.83 4.47
C TRP A 364 21.32 -19.43 5.09
N LYS A 365 22.32 -20.32 5.08
CA LYS A 365 23.70 -19.98 5.50
C LYS A 365 24.31 -18.88 4.63
N ILE A 366 24.02 -18.86 3.32
CA ILE A 366 24.43 -17.77 2.43
C ILE A 366 23.67 -16.50 2.77
N ALA A 367 22.35 -16.57 2.92
CA ALA A 367 21.51 -15.42 3.30
C ALA A 367 22.03 -14.74 4.57
N LYS A 368 22.23 -15.52 5.65
CA LYS A 368 22.75 -15.04 6.92
C LYS A 368 24.12 -14.39 6.78
N ARG A 369 25.03 -14.98 5.99
CA ARG A 369 26.36 -14.41 5.75
C ARG A 369 26.29 -13.07 5.02
N VAL A 370 25.49 -12.99 3.97
CA VAL A 370 25.35 -11.76 3.16
C VAL A 370 24.73 -10.65 3.99
N LEU A 371 23.69 -10.95 4.78
CA LEU A 371 23.01 -9.97 5.62
C LEU A 371 23.88 -9.49 6.80
N ARG A 372 24.72 -10.37 7.36
CA ARG A 372 25.68 -9.99 8.41
C ARG A 372 26.67 -8.91 7.97
N ASN A 373 27.08 -8.89 6.69
CA ASN A 373 27.94 -7.83 6.16
C ASN A 373 27.26 -6.45 6.13
N LYS A 374 25.93 -6.39 6.31
CA LYS A 374 25.13 -5.17 6.46
C LYS A 374 24.73 -4.87 7.91
N ASP A 375 25.33 -5.58 8.86
CA ASP A 375 24.98 -5.54 10.28
C ASP A 375 23.49 -5.80 10.52
N VAL A 376 22.89 -6.69 9.74
CA VAL A 376 21.52 -7.14 9.96
C VAL A 376 21.56 -8.33 10.90
N GLU A 377 20.89 -8.20 12.04
CA GLU A 377 20.77 -9.27 13.02
C GLU A 377 19.90 -10.42 12.46
N TRP A 378 20.29 -11.65 12.81
CA TRP A 378 19.61 -12.85 12.35
C TRP A 378 18.86 -13.50 13.51
N PRO A 379 17.52 -13.60 13.47
CA PRO A 379 16.74 -14.23 14.53
C PRO A 379 17.14 -15.69 14.74
N GLU A 380 17.30 -16.11 15.99
CA GLU A 380 17.65 -17.50 16.32
C GLU A 380 16.54 -18.49 15.91
N ASP A 381 15.29 -18.07 16.04
CA ASP A 381 14.06 -18.80 15.70
C ASP A 381 13.58 -18.52 14.27
N PHE A 382 14.48 -18.14 13.35
CA PHE A 382 14.11 -17.81 11.98
C PHE A 382 13.35 -18.94 11.27
N ASN A 383 12.10 -18.67 10.92
CA ASN A 383 11.11 -19.63 10.40
C ASN A 383 10.22 -19.01 9.30
N ILE A 384 9.19 -19.75 8.85
CA ILE A 384 8.27 -19.34 7.79
C ILE A 384 7.60 -17.97 8.01
N SER A 385 7.36 -17.57 9.26
CA SER A 385 6.75 -16.29 9.62
C SER A 385 7.59 -15.10 9.14
N TYR A 386 8.90 -15.21 9.19
CA TYR A 386 9.82 -14.18 8.68
C TYR A 386 9.82 -14.09 7.16
N VAL A 387 9.61 -15.23 6.47
CA VAL A 387 9.42 -15.24 5.01
C VAL A 387 8.10 -14.54 4.65
N ARG A 388 7.04 -14.77 5.42
CA ARG A 388 5.75 -14.07 5.25
C ARG A 388 5.85 -12.58 5.56
N ALA A 389 6.75 -12.19 6.47
CA ALA A 389 7.00 -10.80 6.84
C ALA A 389 8.04 -10.08 5.96
N CYS A 390 8.69 -10.76 5.01
CA CYS A 390 9.90 -10.23 4.37
C CYS A 390 9.71 -8.90 3.61
N GLY A 391 8.48 -8.60 3.20
CA GLY A 391 8.14 -7.33 2.54
C GLY A 391 7.94 -6.15 3.49
N ILE A 392 7.64 -6.41 4.77
CA ILE A 392 7.24 -5.40 5.75
C ILE A 392 8.31 -5.12 6.82
N VAL A 393 9.28 -6.02 6.96
CA VAL A 393 10.42 -5.84 7.87
C VAL A 393 11.23 -4.61 7.46
N GLU A 394 11.41 -3.71 8.40
CA GLU A 394 12.31 -2.56 8.37
C GLU A 394 13.47 -2.80 9.35
N ILE A 395 14.70 -2.63 8.87
CA ILE A 395 15.91 -2.81 9.68
C ILE A 395 16.34 -1.43 10.21
N HIS A 396 16.14 -1.21 11.51
CA HIS A 396 16.54 -0.01 12.23
C HIS A 396 17.70 -0.32 13.19
N LYS A 397 18.47 0.70 13.57
CA LYS A 397 19.37 0.66 14.73
C LYS A 397 19.09 1.90 15.57
N GLU A 398 19.05 1.75 16.89
CA GLU A 398 18.66 2.83 17.84
C GLU A 398 19.53 4.10 17.69
N ASP A 399 20.79 3.96 17.23
CA ASP A 399 21.77 5.07 17.17
C ASP A 399 22.17 5.52 15.75
N ASP A 400 21.55 5.03 14.66
CA ASP A 400 22.00 5.36 13.30
C ASP A 400 21.30 6.62 12.75
N GLU A 401 22.00 7.77 12.74
CA GLU A 401 21.57 9.01 12.06
C GLU A 401 21.43 8.85 10.53
N ASN A 402 21.90 7.74 9.94
CA ASN A 402 21.94 7.51 8.48
C ASN A 402 20.82 6.58 7.98
N ASP A 403 19.60 7.10 8.01
CA ASP A 403 18.36 6.46 7.52
C ASP A 403 18.50 5.81 6.13
N ALA A 404 19.28 6.44 5.22
CA ALA A 404 19.45 5.94 3.86
C ALA A 404 20.23 4.62 3.76
N ARG A 405 21.20 4.36 4.65
CA ARG A 405 21.96 3.10 4.68
C ARG A 405 21.07 1.96 5.18
N ARG A 406 20.26 2.23 6.20
CA ARG A 406 19.30 1.28 6.78
C ARG A 406 18.16 0.95 5.83
N ALA A 407 17.67 1.92 5.07
CA ALA A 407 16.77 1.65 3.94
C ALA A 407 17.37 0.70 2.89
N GLY A 408 18.70 0.77 2.65
CA GLY A 408 19.43 -0.17 1.82
C GLY A 408 19.47 -1.60 2.39
N ALA A 409 19.75 -1.73 3.69
CA ALA A 409 19.74 -3.01 4.39
C ALA A 409 18.34 -3.65 4.40
N THR A 410 17.30 -2.87 4.67
CA THR A 410 15.89 -3.28 4.56
C THR A 410 15.58 -3.84 3.18
N ARG A 411 15.96 -3.12 2.12
CA ARG A 411 15.77 -3.58 0.74
C ARG A 411 16.51 -4.89 0.46
N LEU A 412 17.76 -4.99 0.92
CA LEU A 412 18.56 -6.20 0.74
C LEU A 412 17.93 -7.40 1.45
N PHE A 413 17.45 -7.23 2.69
CA PHE A 413 16.72 -8.25 3.45
C PHE A 413 15.52 -8.76 2.67
N THR A 414 14.64 -7.87 2.19
CA THR A 414 13.47 -8.25 1.38
C THR A 414 13.85 -9.07 0.16
N ILE A 415 14.90 -8.68 -0.57
CA ILE A 415 15.37 -9.40 -1.76
C ILE A 415 15.89 -10.78 -1.38
N ILE A 416 16.81 -10.87 -0.41
CA ILE A 416 17.48 -12.12 -0.05
C ILE A 416 16.50 -13.13 0.51
N ILE A 417 15.63 -12.73 1.46
CA ILE A 417 14.70 -13.67 2.10
C ILE A 417 13.73 -14.24 1.07
N SER A 418 13.18 -13.39 0.19
CA SER A 418 12.23 -13.82 -0.83
C SER A 418 12.89 -14.70 -1.93
N GLU A 419 14.11 -14.38 -2.37
CA GLU A 419 14.87 -15.20 -3.32
C GLU A 419 15.27 -16.56 -2.74
N CYS A 420 15.74 -16.59 -1.49
CA CYS A 420 16.15 -17.83 -0.84
C CYS A 420 14.96 -18.77 -0.66
N ALA A 421 13.83 -18.27 -0.12
CA ALA A 421 12.63 -19.09 0.05
C ALA A 421 12.12 -19.63 -1.31
N PHE A 422 12.07 -18.78 -2.34
CA PHE A 422 11.65 -19.21 -3.67
C PHE A 422 12.65 -20.18 -4.32
N MET A 423 13.95 -20.03 -4.07
CA MET A 423 14.96 -20.96 -4.55
C MET A 423 14.80 -22.34 -3.91
N ILE A 424 14.63 -22.42 -2.59
CA ILE A 424 14.42 -23.70 -1.89
C ILE A 424 13.16 -24.39 -2.42
N TRP A 425 12.09 -23.62 -2.63
CA TRP A 425 10.87 -24.12 -3.27
C TRP A 425 11.12 -24.70 -4.67
N LYS A 426 11.94 -24.04 -5.51
CA LYS A 426 12.32 -24.56 -6.83
C LYS A 426 13.15 -25.84 -6.73
N LEU A 427 14.09 -25.92 -5.79
CA LEU A 427 14.91 -27.11 -5.57
C LEU A 427 14.03 -28.31 -5.18
N ARG A 428 13.11 -28.11 -4.22
CA ARG A 428 12.12 -29.12 -3.85
C ARG A 428 11.31 -29.60 -5.05
N ASN A 429 10.81 -28.67 -5.87
CA ASN A 429 10.00 -29.04 -7.03
C ASN A 429 10.79 -29.80 -8.08
N LYS A 430 12.04 -29.39 -8.35
CA LYS A 430 12.94 -30.10 -9.25
C LYS A 430 13.08 -31.57 -8.81
N ARG A 431 13.43 -31.80 -7.54
CA ARG A 431 13.54 -33.14 -6.95
C ARG A 431 12.27 -33.96 -7.11
N VAL A 432 11.11 -33.41 -6.70
CA VAL A 432 9.82 -34.14 -6.75
C VAL A 432 9.41 -34.49 -8.18
N PHE A 433 9.66 -33.60 -9.15
CA PHE A 433 9.34 -33.89 -10.56
C PHE A 433 10.32 -34.87 -11.20
N GLU A 434 11.61 -34.81 -10.84
CA GLU A 434 12.60 -35.77 -11.29
C GLU A 434 12.31 -37.18 -10.76
N GLN A 435 11.98 -37.30 -9.47
CA GLN A 435 11.53 -38.57 -8.87
C GLN A 435 10.27 -39.12 -9.55
N ALA A 436 9.27 -38.27 -9.80
CA ALA A 436 8.05 -38.70 -10.50
C ALA A 436 8.36 -39.23 -11.91
N ARG A 437 9.27 -38.58 -12.64
CA ARG A 437 9.69 -39.01 -13.99
C ARG A 437 10.43 -40.36 -13.95
N VAL A 438 11.32 -40.56 -12.97
CA VAL A 438 12.05 -41.83 -12.81
C VAL A 438 11.08 -42.97 -12.49
N ASN A 439 10.10 -42.73 -11.60
CA ASN A 439 9.09 -43.74 -11.26
C ASN A 439 8.23 -44.13 -12.47
N GLU A 440 7.88 -43.17 -13.34
CA GLU A 440 7.16 -43.44 -14.60
C GLU A 440 8.02 -44.24 -15.60
N GLU A 441 9.33 -44.00 -15.66
CA GLU A 441 10.26 -44.67 -16.59
C GLU A 441 10.60 -46.11 -16.14
N ASN A 442 10.63 -46.39 -14.84
CA ASN A 442 11.09 -47.67 -14.28
C ASN A 442 9.98 -48.71 -14.01
N ASN A 443 8.72 -48.48 -14.42
CA ASN A 443 7.60 -49.43 -14.18
C ASN A 443 7.53 -49.99 -12.74
N ASP A 444 7.77 -49.16 -11.72
CA ASP A 444 7.82 -49.57 -10.30
C ASP A 444 8.90 -50.61 -9.93
N GLU A 445 9.97 -50.83 -10.73
CA GLU A 445 11.09 -51.73 -10.37
C GLU A 445 12.02 -51.21 -9.24
N GLY A 446 11.58 -50.20 -8.50
CA GLY A 446 12.32 -49.59 -7.39
C GLY A 446 13.33 -48.53 -7.84
N PRO A 447 13.69 -47.57 -6.96
CA PRO A 447 14.64 -46.52 -7.30
C PRO A 447 16.03 -47.12 -7.50
N ASP A 448 16.68 -46.79 -8.62
CA ASP A 448 18.13 -46.96 -8.78
C ASP A 448 18.83 -46.14 -7.67
N GLU A 449 19.83 -46.72 -6.99
CA GLU A 449 20.54 -46.12 -5.83
C GLU A 449 21.30 -44.81 -6.19
N SER A 450 21.22 -44.37 -7.44
CA SER A 450 21.86 -43.17 -7.98
C SER A 450 20.88 -42.01 -8.21
N GLU A 451 19.89 -41.81 -7.32
CA GLU A 451 19.01 -40.64 -7.41
C GLU A 451 19.82 -39.32 -7.40
N PRO A 452 19.46 -38.32 -8.25
CA PRO A 452 20.19 -37.06 -8.32
C PRO A 452 19.85 -36.19 -7.10
N GLU A 453 20.45 -36.49 -5.96
CA GLU A 453 20.37 -35.63 -4.79
C GLU A 453 21.03 -34.28 -5.13
N ILE A 454 20.29 -33.18 -4.94
CA ILE A 454 20.81 -31.85 -5.23
C ILE A 454 21.97 -31.57 -4.27
N SER A 455 23.17 -31.52 -4.82
CA SER A 455 24.38 -31.23 -4.06
C SER A 455 24.27 -29.89 -3.33
N ARG A 456 24.82 -29.84 -2.11
CA ARG A 456 25.03 -28.59 -1.36
C ARG A 456 25.68 -27.51 -2.22
N THR A 457 26.68 -27.86 -3.03
CA THR A 457 27.40 -26.93 -3.90
C THR A 457 26.52 -26.42 -5.03
N GLU A 458 25.68 -27.29 -5.62
CA GLU A 458 24.70 -26.88 -6.64
C GLU A 458 23.71 -25.88 -6.06
N ALA A 459 23.14 -26.14 -4.88
CA ALA A 459 22.19 -25.25 -4.22
C ALA A 459 22.82 -23.87 -3.92
N GLN A 460 24.05 -23.85 -3.42
CA GLN A 460 24.81 -22.62 -3.15
C GLN A 460 25.06 -21.81 -4.42
N ASN A 461 25.47 -22.47 -5.51
CA ASN A 461 25.71 -21.80 -6.79
C ASN A 461 24.42 -21.23 -7.39
N LYS A 462 23.29 -21.96 -7.28
CA LYS A 462 22.00 -21.47 -7.78
C LYS A 462 21.52 -20.23 -7.04
N ILE A 463 21.65 -20.17 -5.71
CA ILE A 463 21.23 -18.97 -4.96
C ILE A 463 22.16 -17.77 -5.24
N LEU A 464 23.48 -17.98 -5.30
CA LEU A 464 24.41 -16.89 -5.66
C LEU A 464 24.14 -16.36 -7.06
N SER A 465 23.92 -17.25 -8.04
CA SER A 465 23.53 -16.88 -9.41
C SER A 465 22.21 -16.08 -9.45
N ALA A 466 21.22 -16.43 -8.62
CA ALA A 466 19.99 -15.66 -8.51
C ALA A 466 20.23 -14.25 -7.93
N LEU A 467 21.07 -14.14 -6.89
CA LEU A 467 21.44 -12.85 -6.30
C LEU A 467 22.26 -11.98 -7.28
N ASP A 468 23.20 -12.58 -8.02
CA ASP A 468 23.96 -11.91 -9.08
C ASP A 468 23.03 -11.39 -10.19
N THR A 469 22.00 -12.16 -10.55
CA THR A 469 20.99 -11.72 -11.52
C THR A 469 20.20 -10.51 -11.01
N ARG A 470 19.90 -10.45 -9.71
CA ARG A 470 19.24 -9.29 -9.09
C ARG A 470 20.14 -8.05 -9.07
N LEU A 471 21.39 -8.21 -8.67
CA LEU A 471 22.41 -7.17 -8.74
C LEU A 471 22.54 -6.64 -10.17
N ALA A 472 22.66 -7.53 -11.15
CA ALA A 472 22.78 -7.15 -12.56
C ALA A 472 21.55 -6.37 -13.05
N THR A 473 20.35 -6.81 -12.67
CA THR A 473 19.10 -6.11 -13.02
C THR A 473 19.08 -4.68 -12.46
N ASP A 474 19.43 -4.50 -11.19
CA ASP A 474 19.53 -3.18 -10.56
C ASP A 474 20.54 -2.29 -11.30
N CYS A 475 21.73 -2.81 -11.61
CA CYS A 475 22.75 -2.08 -12.38
C CYS A 475 22.29 -1.73 -13.80
N LEU A 476 21.53 -2.60 -14.47
CA LEU A 476 20.96 -2.33 -15.78
C LEU A 476 19.92 -1.21 -15.73
N THR A 477 19.08 -1.15 -14.70
CA THR A 477 18.09 -0.07 -14.58
C THR A 477 18.71 1.32 -14.47
N LEU A 478 19.95 1.43 -13.97
CA LEU A 478 20.71 2.69 -13.95
C LEU A 478 21.19 3.15 -15.34
N ARG A 479 21.19 2.27 -16.33
CA ARG A 479 21.66 2.55 -17.71
C ARG A 479 20.53 2.96 -18.65
N ILE A 480 19.27 2.78 -18.24
CA ILE A 480 18.11 3.13 -19.06
C ILE A 480 17.90 4.65 -18.99
N GLY A 481 18.06 5.33 -20.12
CA GLY A 481 18.04 6.81 -20.26
C GLY A 481 16.68 7.49 -20.06
N LYS A 482 15.76 6.90 -19.28
CA LYS A 482 14.41 7.43 -19.05
C LYS A 482 14.25 8.24 -17.76
N LEU A 483 15.31 8.39 -16.95
CA LEU A 483 15.25 9.08 -15.66
C LEU A 483 15.86 10.49 -15.75
N SER A 484 15.20 11.47 -15.11
CA SER A 484 15.82 12.79 -14.90
C SER A 484 17.07 12.66 -14.04
N LYS A 485 18.04 13.59 -14.18
CA LYS A 485 19.32 13.56 -13.45
C LYS A 485 19.15 13.40 -11.93
N LYS A 486 18.16 14.08 -11.35
CA LYS A 486 17.82 13.99 -9.92
C LYS A 486 17.28 12.61 -9.52
N MET A 487 16.38 12.04 -10.32
CA MET A 487 15.83 10.70 -10.05
C MET A 487 16.89 9.61 -10.23
N TRP A 488 17.74 9.76 -11.25
CA TRP A 488 18.87 8.86 -11.48
C TRP A 488 19.84 8.85 -10.30
N GLY A 489 20.20 10.01 -9.75
CA GLY A 489 21.07 10.11 -8.57
C GLY A 489 20.49 9.39 -7.34
N LYS A 490 19.20 9.58 -7.04
CA LYS A 490 18.52 8.87 -5.94
C LYS A 490 18.47 7.35 -6.17
N HIS A 491 18.19 6.93 -7.40
CA HIS A 491 18.14 5.51 -7.74
C HIS A 491 19.52 4.85 -7.64
N LYS A 492 20.57 5.54 -8.09
CA LYS A 492 21.97 5.11 -7.92
C LYS A 492 22.32 4.91 -6.45
N GLN A 493 22.01 5.90 -5.60
CA GLN A 493 22.29 5.80 -4.17
C GLN A 493 21.55 4.63 -3.53
N LYS A 494 20.29 4.39 -3.93
CA LYS A 494 19.52 3.23 -3.47
C LYS A 494 20.19 1.90 -3.83
N VAL A 495 20.72 1.76 -5.05
CA VAL A 495 21.44 0.55 -5.49
C VAL A 495 22.73 0.38 -4.68
N LEU A 496 23.53 1.44 -4.53
CA LEU A 496 24.77 1.42 -3.73
C LEU A 496 24.47 1.05 -2.27
N ASN A 497 23.51 1.70 -1.62
CA ASN A 497 23.15 1.42 -0.23
C ASN A 497 22.69 -0.04 -0.04
N THR A 498 22.03 -0.62 -1.04
CA THR A 498 21.58 -2.03 -1.01
C THR A 498 22.76 -2.99 -1.09
N TRP A 499 23.67 -2.79 -2.05
CA TRP A 499 24.62 -3.82 -2.49
C TRP A 499 26.08 -3.59 -2.09
N SER A 500 26.49 -2.35 -1.79
CA SER A 500 27.84 -2.10 -1.23
C SER A 500 28.03 -2.96 0.03
N ASP A 501 29.25 -3.35 0.39
CA ASP A 501 29.57 -4.27 1.51
C ASP A 501 29.25 -5.76 1.27
N VAL A 502 28.38 -6.08 0.30
CA VAL A 502 28.01 -7.48 -0.03
C VAL A 502 28.50 -7.94 -1.39
N VAL A 503 29.06 -7.03 -2.18
CA VAL A 503 29.60 -7.31 -3.51
C VAL A 503 31.13 -7.25 -3.53
N VAL A 504 31.71 -8.01 -4.46
CA VAL A 504 33.16 -8.04 -4.72
C VAL A 504 33.42 -8.10 -6.22
N HIS A 505 34.62 -7.70 -6.64
CA HIS A 505 35.05 -7.93 -8.02
C HIS A 505 35.47 -9.40 -8.23
N ARG A 506 35.23 -9.95 -9.43
CA ARG A 506 35.50 -11.35 -9.75
C ARG A 506 36.97 -11.73 -9.57
N ASP A 507 37.91 -10.83 -9.85
CA ASP A 507 39.35 -11.05 -9.64
C ASP A 507 39.78 -10.87 -8.17
N GLY A 508 38.97 -10.22 -7.33
CA GLY A 508 39.28 -9.97 -5.92
C GLY A 508 39.91 -8.61 -5.64
N SER A 509 40.00 -7.73 -6.63
CA SER A 509 40.38 -6.33 -6.46
C SER A 509 39.35 -5.56 -5.62
N SER A 510 39.83 -4.49 -4.97
CA SER A 510 38.97 -3.54 -4.27
C SER A 510 38.05 -2.83 -5.25
N LEU A 511 36.77 -2.72 -4.89
CA LEU A 511 35.81 -1.96 -5.68
C LEU A 511 35.92 -0.46 -5.34
N PRO A 512 35.82 0.43 -6.34
CA PRO A 512 35.67 1.86 -6.11
C PRO A 512 34.31 2.14 -5.45
N GLU A 513 34.16 3.36 -4.90
CA GLU A 513 32.92 3.80 -4.27
C GLU A 513 31.69 3.67 -5.21
N ASP A 514 31.89 3.97 -6.51
CA ASP A 514 30.91 3.71 -7.55
C ASP A 514 31.34 2.58 -8.49
N TRP A 515 31.03 1.35 -8.08
CA TRP A 515 31.24 0.14 -8.88
C TRP A 515 30.10 -0.17 -9.88
N THR A 516 29.00 0.60 -9.92
CA THR A 516 27.76 0.24 -10.64
C THR A 516 27.91 0.08 -12.16
N LYS A 517 29.00 0.63 -12.72
CA LYS A 517 29.34 0.52 -14.15
C LYS A 517 30.35 -0.59 -14.45
N MET A 518 31.02 -1.13 -13.43
CA MET A 518 32.05 -2.16 -13.62
C MET A 518 31.42 -3.48 -14.07
N ARG A 519 32.17 -4.24 -14.85
CA ARG A 519 31.82 -5.62 -15.20
C ARG A 519 32.42 -6.56 -14.14
N GLY A 520 31.83 -7.74 -13.97
CA GLY A 520 32.40 -8.75 -13.06
C GLY A 520 32.22 -8.48 -11.57
N VAL A 521 31.26 -7.63 -11.19
CA VAL A 521 30.85 -7.46 -9.79
C VAL A 521 29.84 -8.55 -9.43
N LEU A 522 30.08 -9.27 -8.34
CA LEU A 522 29.30 -10.44 -7.90
C LEU A 522 28.95 -10.33 -6.41
N VAL A 523 27.82 -10.92 -6.02
CA VAL A 523 27.33 -11.01 -4.64
C VAL A 523 28.05 -12.15 -3.93
N GLY A 524 28.71 -11.84 -2.81
CA GLY A 524 29.28 -12.83 -1.89
C GLY A 524 30.31 -13.76 -2.53
N ARG A 525 31.61 -13.47 -2.37
CA ARG A 525 32.63 -14.52 -2.56
C ARG A 525 32.46 -15.57 -1.45
N LEU A 526 31.97 -16.76 -1.81
CA LEU A 526 32.54 -17.99 -1.25
C LEU A 526 34.00 -17.97 -1.71
N ARG A 527 34.95 -17.64 -0.83
CA ARG A 527 36.34 -18.02 -1.09
C ARG A 527 36.30 -19.50 -1.45
N ARG A 528 36.98 -19.88 -2.53
CA ARG A 528 37.70 -21.14 -2.59
C ARG A 528 38.69 -21.15 -1.42
N GLN A 529 38.21 -21.33 -0.20
CA GLN A 529 39.00 -22.02 0.81
C GLN A 529 38.69 -23.49 0.58
N PRO A 530 39.69 -24.38 0.62
CA PRO A 530 39.41 -25.80 0.75
C PRO A 530 38.42 -25.95 1.90
N LEU A 531 37.36 -26.71 1.68
CA LEU A 531 36.48 -27.11 2.76
C LEU A 531 37.38 -27.82 3.77
N ASP A 532 37.50 -27.27 4.98
CA ASP A 532 37.86 -28.10 6.12
C ASP A 532 36.80 -29.20 6.18
N ASN A 533 37.25 -30.42 5.91
CA ASN A 533 36.52 -31.64 6.25
C ASN A 533 36.53 -31.71 7.78
N GLY A 534 35.42 -31.29 8.38
CA GLY A 534 35.16 -31.36 9.82
C GLY A 534 33.68 -31.49 10.06
#